data_AF-A0A553HQG8-F1
#
_entry.id   AF-A0A553HQG8-F1
#
_cell.length_a   1.000
_cell.length_b   1.000
_cell.length_c   1.000
_cell.angle_alpha   90.00
_cell.angle_beta   90.00
_cell.angle_gamma   90.00
#
_symmetry.space_group_name_H-M   'P 1'
#
loop_
_entity.id
_entity.type
_entity.pdbx_description
1 polymer ?
#
loop_
_entity_poly.entity_id
_entity_poly.type
_entity_poly.pdbx_seq_one_letter_code
_entity_poly.pdbx_strand_id
1 'polypeptide(L)'
;MPLILQIATEADARRAAVIEKAAYAPSPFDKFLFPGPFPEPEPGRNPRAEEMAKELREDSSVRWLKVVDTDIEPTEDNKQMIGFAQWNFKDGTKPPPPPRKFGPGCNVEACDVLFGGLYKLRVKYHTGKKLYHLRALQVAPEHQRRGAGRMLVMWGVEEAKRLGVPAYLESSPEGHSLYLSCGFRDIDQQNKGLVQARVEQELLPHEQPLQISCFKLQILTPEIKVDFTKWDMLSSLWKSPPGAKGIDPDPDPAAPLVSSWQVRAEAGEPPAIVRVRNLQSVMTAGRDAWGRGGKPQPVLLSSEVSFARPFETSSAHDAVNAETVHYGNLSKNLLEGMGLFSSSSSSSSSSSSSGARAAAKKEDSSAPRTADVFEILWVKMTGRVVDGSRVALPLDQVPFLDAARLRSLALTLHLPKASLLGSGVSLTTTACFKDTDDLGDEKKKNPLRSYARSLRLHGLRVPTLIGVNSNERAAKQMVVVDVEIDRFDAQEDIHTELEKSVVETLESSSFETLEALGTHIARMILDEFHIGDSPQPMKERGWQVRKSG
;
A
#
# COMPACT_ATOMS: atom_id res chain seq x y z
N MET A 1 -19.68 -20.25 -13.45
CA MET A 1 -20.15 -19.12 -12.59
C MET A 1 -21.12 -18.30 -13.43
N PRO A 2 -22.37 -18.07 -13.00
CA PRO A 2 -23.50 -17.85 -13.94
C PRO A 2 -23.90 -16.37 -14.09
N LEU A 3 -22.99 -15.44 -13.78
CA LEU A 3 -23.31 -14.02 -13.75
C LEU A 3 -23.00 -13.34 -15.09
N ILE A 4 -23.99 -12.66 -15.65
CA ILE A 4 -23.89 -11.90 -16.91
C ILE A 4 -24.21 -10.43 -16.64
N LEU A 5 -23.31 -9.53 -17.02
CA LEU A 5 -23.58 -8.08 -17.04
C LEU A 5 -24.28 -7.69 -18.34
N GLN A 6 -25.32 -6.86 -18.22
CA GLN A 6 -26.10 -6.36 -19.34
C GLN A 6 -26.41 -4.86 -19.15
N ILE A 7 -26.71 -4.17 -20.24
CA ILE A 7 -27.36 -2.85 -20.18
C ILE A 7 -28.79 -3.06 -19.65
N ALA A 8 -29.22 -2.20 -18.72
CA ALA A 8 -30.58 -2.21 -18.20
C ALA A 8 -31.44 -1.12 -18.86
N THR A 9 -32.75 -1.33 -18.82
CA THR A 9 -33.77 -0.57 -19.58
C THR A 9 -34.86 -0.05 -18.65
N GLU A 10 -35.81 0.75 -19.16
CA GLU A 10 -36.93 1.24 -18.35
C GLU A 10 -37.73 0.10 -17.69
N ALA A 11 -37.87 -1.06 -18.37
CA ALA A 11 -38.55 -2.24 -17.84
C ALA A 11 -37.87 -2.83 -16.58
N ASP A 12 -36.56 -2.61 -16.40
CA ASP A 12 -35.81 -3.08 -15.24
C ASP A 12 -36.03 -2.20 -13.98
N ALA A 13 -36.61 -0.99 -14.12
CA ALA A 13 -36.74 -0.02 -13.05
C ALA A 13 -37.53 -0.54 -11.83
N ARG A 14 -38.60 -1.33 -12.06
CA ARG A 14 -39.41 -1.92 -10.98
C ARG A 14 -38.60 -2.91 -10.13
N ARG A 15 -37.76 -3.74 -10.77
CA ARG A 15 -36.88 -4.69 -10.08
C ARG A 15 -35.72 -3.97 -9.40
N ALA A 16 -35.14 -2.95 -10.04
CA ALA A 16 -34.10 -2.10 -9.43
C ALA A 16 -34.58 -1.44 -8.12
N ALA A 17 -35.77 -0.84 -8.11
CA ALA A 17 -36.34 -0.23 -6.89
C ALA A 17 -36.65 -1.24 -5.77
N VAL A 18 -37.00 -2.50 -6.13
CA VAL A 18 -37.17 -3.59 -5.14
C VAL A 18 -35.81 -4.01 -4.54
N ILE A 19 -34.77 -4.16 -5.38
CA ILE A 19 -33.40 -4.47 -4.93
C ILE A 19 -32.87 -3.33 -4.05
N GLU A 20 -33.14 -2.08 -4.41
CA GLU A 20 -32.74 -0.90 -3.64
C GLU A 20 -33.34 -0.89 -2.23
N LYS A 21 -34.66 -1.09 -2.11
CA LYS A 21 -35.33 -1.19 -0.81
C LYS A 21 -34.79 -2.37 0.01
N ALA A 22 -34.55 -3.52 -0.60
CA ALA A 22 -34.01 -4.70 0.09
C ALA A 22 -32.56 -4.52 0.56
N ALA A 23 -31.72 -3.84 -0.23
CA ALA A 23 -30.31 -3.61 0.08
C ALA A 23 -30.10 -2.60 1.23
N TYR A 24 -30.95 -1.57 1.35
CA TYR A 24 -30.80 -0.54 2.39
C TYR A 24 -31.57 -0.82 3.69
N ALA A 25 -32.66 -1.60 3.66
CA ALA A 25 -33.48 -1.92 4.84
C ALA A 25 -32.74 -2.50 6.09
N PRO A 26 -31.60 -3.22 5.96
CA PRO A 26 -30.80 -3.63 7.12
C PRO A 26 -30.12 -2.45 7.84
N SER A 27 -29.83 -1.34 7.15
CA SER A 27 -29.02 -0.25 7.68
C SER A 27 -29.76 0.55 8.76
N PRO A 28 -29.16 0.78 9.95
CA PRO A 28 -29.69 1.71 10.94
C PRO A 28 -29.77 3.15 10.43
N PHE A 29 -28.93 3.50 9.45
CA PHE A 29 -28.86 4.83 8.86
C PHE A 29 -30.09 5.14 8.00
N ASP A 30 -30.54 4.17 7.20
CA ASP A 30 -31.76 4.28 6.39
C ASP A 30 -32.99 4.54 7.28
N LYS A 31 -33.14 3.76 8.37
CA LYS A 31 -34.21 3.91 9.37
C LYS A 31 -34.17 5.25 10.12
N PHE A 32 -33.00 5.88 10.26
CA PHE A 32 -32.85 7.17 10.91
C PHE A 32 -33.18 8.36 9.98
N LEU A 33 -32.87 8.24 8.68
CA LEU A 33 -33.23 9.22 7.66
C LEU A 33 -34.71 9.10 7.25
N PHE A 34 -35.22 7.87 7.19
CA PHE A 34 -36.52 7.51 6.61
C PHE A 34 -37.38 6.70 7.60
N PRO A 35 -37.66 7.22 8.81
CA PRO A 35 -38.42 6.49 9.85
C PRO A 35 -39.88 6.20 9.47
N GLY A 36 -40.45 6.96 8.51
CA GLY A 36 -41.86 6.86 8.14
C GLY A 36 -42.82 7.45 9.18
N PRO A 37 -44.13 7.16 9.07
CA PRO A 37 -44.77 6.49 7.94
C PRO A 37 -44.68 7.32 6.65
N PHE A 38 -44.71 6.65 5.51
CA PHE A 38 -44.78 7.29 4.19
C PHE A 38 -46.21 7.22 3.65
N PRO A 39 -46.63 8.14 2.76
CA PRO A 39 -47.88 7.98 2.02
C PRO A 39 -47.88 6.66 1.26
N GLU A 40 -48.97 5.90 1.33
CA GLU A 40 -49.09 4.68 0.53
C GLU A 40 -49.16 5.03 -0.97
N PRO A 41 -48.40 4.33 -1.83
CA PRO A 41 -48.53 4.49 -3.27
C PRO A 41 -49.86 3.90 -3.75
N GLU A 42 -50.42 4.46 -4.84
CA GLU A 42 -51.64 3.90 -5.45
C GLU A 42 -51.41 2.43 -5.87
N PRO A 43 -52.43 1.56 -5.77
CA PRO A 43 -52.30 0.14 -6.08
C PRO A 43 -51.64 -0.14 -7.44
N GLY A 44 -50.58 -0.94 -7.43
CA GLY A 44 -49.81 -1.33 -8.62
C GLY A 44 -48.71 -0.36 -9.06
N ARG A 45 -48.68 0.88 -8.53
CA ARG A 45 -47.64 1.88 -8.84
C ARG A 45 -46.39 1.70 -7.96
N ASN A 46 -45.27 2.20 -8.46
CA ASN A 46 -44.01 2.27 -7.71
C ASN A 46 -43.34 3.61 -7.99
N PRO A 47 -43.58 4.64 -7.15
CA PRO A 47 -43.09 6.00 -7.37
C PRO A 47 -41.57 6.10 -7.54
N ARG A 48 -40.79 5.19 -6.92
CA ARG A 48 -39.33 5.14 -7.06
C ARG A 48 -38.90 4.60 -8.42
N ALA A 49 -39.54 3.53 -8.90
CA ALA A 49 -39.33 3.02 -10.24
C ALA A 49 -39.75 4.05 -11.32
N GLU A 50 -40.84 4.79 -11.09
CA GLU A 50 -41.31 5.87 -11.95
C GLU A 50 -40.36 7.08 -11.96
N GLU A 51 -39.82 7.49 -10.80
CA GLU A 51 -38.75 8.51 -10.68
C GLU A 51 -37.51 8.11 -11.49
N MET A 52 -37.06 6.86 -11.33
CA MET A 52 -35.92 6.32 -12.07
C MET A 52 -36.19 6.26 -13.59
N ALA A 53 -37.34 5.73 -14.01
CA ALA A 53 -37.75 5.66 -15.41
C ALA A 53 -37.87 7.04 -16.06
N LYS A 54 -38.35 8.04 -15.32
CA LYS A 54 -38.37 9.44 -15.76
C LYS A 54 -36.95 9.97 -15.96
N GLU A 55 -36.04 9.76 -15.00
CA GLU A 55 -34.67 10.23 -15.09
C GLU A 55 -33.90 9.63 -16.28
N LEU A 56 -34.08 8.33 -16.55
CA LEU A 56 -33.48 7.66 -17.73
C LEU A 56 -33.91 8.30 -19.06
N ARG A 57 -35.15 8.81 -19.15
CA ARG A 57 -35.67 9.48 -20.35
C ARG A 57 -35.24 10.94 -20.47
N GLU A 58 -35.09 11.65 -19.35
CA GLU A 58 -34.82 13.09 -19.32
C GLU A 58 -33.32 13.45 -19.28
N ASP A 59 -32.48 12.65 -18.60
CA ASP A 59 -31.03 12.87 -18.53
C ASP A 59 -30.28 11.88 -19.42
N SER A 60 -29.97 12.31 -20.65
CA SER A 60 -29.21 11.51 -21.64
C SER A 60 -27.79 11.14 -21.22
N SER A 61 -27.29 11.63 -20.08
CA SER A 61 -26.05 11.12 -19.47
C SER A 61 -26.20 9.78 -18.74
N VAL A 62 -27.43 9.39 -18.37
CA VAL A 62 -27.74 8.17 -17.60
C VAL A 62 -27.41 6.92 -18.41
N ARG A 63 -26.67 5.99 -17.80
CA ARG A 63 -26.51 4.61 -18.29
C ARG A 63 -26.84 3.67 -17.14
N TRP A 64 -27.73 2.71 -17.39
CA TRP A 64 -28.09 1.68 -16.42
C TRP A 64 -27.46 0.35 -16.79
N LEU A 65 -27.05 -0.39 -15.76
CA LEU A 65 -26.48 -1.72 -15.85
C LEU A 65 -27.26 -2.67 -14.94
N LYS A 66 -27.35 -3.93 -15.33
CA LYS A 66 -27.83 -5.02 -14.48
C LYS A 66 -26.87 -6.20 -14.52
N VAL A 67 -26.84 -6.97 -13.44
CA VAL A 67 -26.28 -8.32 -13.44
C VAL A 67 -27.43 -9.31 -13.29
N VAL A 68 -27.46 -10.25 -14.24
CA VAL A 68 -28.38 -11.38 -14.28
C VAL A 68 -27.64 -12.63 -13.82
N ASP A 69 -28.31 -13.47 -13.05
CA ASP A 69 -27.83 -14.79 -12.62
C ASP A 69 -28.57 -15.87 -13.41
N THR A 70 -27.88 -16.58 -14.31
CA THR A 70 -28.52 -17.51 -15.25
C THR A 70 -29.04 -18.80 -14.63
N ASP A 71 -28.70 -19.05 -13.35
CA ASP A 71 -29.23 -20.18 -12.58
C ASP A 71 -30.63 -19.89 -12.01
N ILE A 72 -31.16 -18.66 -12.19
CA ILE A 72 -32.50 -18.24 -11.76
C ILE A 72 -33.41 -18.15 -13.00
N GLU A 73 -34.51 -18.89 -12.99
CA GLU A 73 -35.46 -18.89 -14.12
C GLU A 73 -36.09 -17.49 -14.37
N PRO A 74 -36.31 -17.09 -15.64
CA PRO A 74 -36.98 -15.84 -15.97
C PRO A 74 -38.44 -15.81 -15.47
N THR A 75 -38.72 -14.95 -14.49
CA THR A 75 -40.07 -14.66 -13.98
C THR A 75 -40.58 -13.31 -14.49
N GLU A 76 -41.90 -13.07 -14.48
CA GLU A 76 -42.49 -11.75 -14.77
C GLU A 76 -41.91 -10.61 -13.89
N ASP A 77 -41.64 -10.89 -12.60
CA ASP A 77 -40.96 -9.98 -11.66
C ASP A 77 -39.46 -9.73 -11.97
N ASN A 78 -38.90 -10.36 -13.02
CA ASN A 78 -37.48 -10.33 -13.38
C ASN A 78 -36.53 -10.70 -12.22
N LYS A 79 -36.84 -11.75 -11.45
CA LYS A 79 -36.05 -12.15 -10.25
C LYS A 79 -34.60 -12.51 -10.55
N GLN A 80 -34.34 -13.05 -11.75
CA GLN A 80 -32.99 -13.31 -12.30
C GLN A 80 -32.05 -12.10 -12.30
N MET A 81 -32.57 -10.87 -12.32
CA MET A 81 -31.77 -9.67 -12.11
C MET A 81 -31.45 -9.55 -10.61
N ILE A 82 -30.18 -9.69 -10.28
CA ILE A 82 -29.66 -9.75 -8.90
C ILE A 82 -28.94 -8.46 -8.45
N GLY A 83 -28.59 -7.59 -9.39
CA GLY A 83 -27.93 -6.31 -9.10
C GLY A 83 -28.15 -5.27 -10.18
N PHE A 84 -28.02 -4.00 -9.78
CA PHE A 84 -28.28 -2.82 -10.59
C PHE A 84 -27.22 -1.75 -10.33
N ALA A 85 -26.86 -0.96 -11.35
CA ALA A 85 -26.10 0.27 -11.17
C ALA A 85 -26.54 1.36 -12.14
N GLN A 86 -26.43 2.62 -11.70
CA GLN A 86 -26.60 3.80 -12.53
C GLN A 86 -25.30 4.62 -12.59
N TRP A 87 -24.81 4.82 -13.81
CA TRP A 87 -23.73 5.73 -14.14
C TRP A 87 -24.24 6.97 -14.88
N ASN A 88 -23.55 8.10 -14.75
CA ASN A 88 -23.87 9.36 -15.42
C ASN A 88 -22.60 10.03 -15.96
N PHE A 89 -22.53 10.29 -17.27
CA PHE A 89 -21.47 11.15 -17.83
C PHE A 89 -21.77 12.64 -17.61
N LYS A 90 -21.02 13.29 -16.71
CA LYS A 90 -21.13 14.75 -16.52
C LYS A 90 -20.03 15.43 -17.33
N ASP A 91 -20.43 16.35 -18.18
CA ASP A 91 -19.56 17.08 -19.12
C ASP A 91 -18.95 18.37 -18.52
N GLY A 92 -19.34 18.71 -17.29
CA GLY A 92 -18.95 19.92 -16.56
C GLY A 92 -19.74 21.18 -16.93
N THR A 93 -20.65 21.13 -17.92
CA THR A 93 -21.36 22.32 -18.44
C THR A 93 -22.52 22.78 -17.56
N LYS A 94 -23.19 21.82 -16.91
CA LYS A 94 -24.30 22.07 -15.98
C LYS A 94 -23.83 21.84 -14.54
N PRO A 95 -24.19 22.70 -13.57
CA PRO A 95 -23.95 22.42 -12.17
C PRO A 95 -24.77 21.20 -11.73
N PRO A 96 -24.36 20.49 -10.66
CA PRO A 96 -25.17 19.43 -10.06
C PRO A 96 -26.58 19.92 -9.70
N PRO A 97 -27.61 19.07 -9.80
CA PRO A 97 -28.94 19.44 -9.32
C PRO A 97 -28.91 19.62 -7.79
N PRO A 98 -29.70 20.57 -7.24
CA PRO A 98 -29.86 20.73 -5.80
C PRO A 98 -30.41 19.45 -5.15
N PRO A 99 -30.20 19.23 -3.84
CA PRO A 99 -30.78 18.10 -3.15
C PRO A 99 -32.31 18.18 -3.22
N ARG A 100 -32.98 17.03 -3.36
CA ARG A 100 -34.44 16.96 -3.31
C ARG A 100 -34.94 17.42 -1.93
N LYS A 101 -36.09 18.11 -1.90
CA LYS A 101 -36.76 18.42 -0.63
C LYS A 101 -37.37 17.14 -0.07
N PHE A 102 -37.16 16.88 1.21
CA PHE A 102 -37.67 15.71 1.89
C PHE A 102 -39.07 15.98 2.47
N GLY A 103 -39.97 15.00 2.35
CA GLY A 103 -41.37 15.12 2.71
C GLY A 103 -41.73 14.43 4.04
N PRO A 104 -43.03 14.31 4.36
CA PRO A 104 -43.51 13.53 5.50
C PRO A 104 -42.92 12.11 5.52
N GLY A 105 -42.61 11.62 6.73
CA GLY A 105 -41.93 10.35 6.95
C GLY A 105 -40.39 10.41 6.87
N CYS A 106 -39.80 11.52 6.44
CA CYS A 106 -38.36 11.74 6.47
C CYS A 106 -37.91 12.53 7.71
N ASN A 107 -36.74 12.22 8.25
CA ASN A 107 -36.00 13.09 9.16
C ASN A 107 -35.34 14.21 8.35
N VAL A 108 -36.08 15.30 8.12
CA VAL A 108 -35.69 16.37 7.20
C VAL A 108 -34.36 17.02 7.59
N GLU A 109 -34.10 17.28 8.87
CA GLU A 109 -32.83 17.85 9.34
C GLU A 109 -31.63 16.94 9.01
N ALA A 110 -31.73 15.64 9.33
CA ALA A 110 -30.68 14.69 9.02
C ALA A 110 -30.47 14.51 7.50
N CYS A 111 -31.56 14.55 6.73
CA CYS A 111 -31.49 14.51 5.27
C CYS A 111 -30.83 15.77 4.68
N ASP A 112 -31.17 16.96 5.17
CA ASP A 112 -30.57 18.22 4.70
C ASP A 112 -29.09 18.33 5.08
N VAL A 113 -28.70 17.85 6.27
CA VAL A 113 -27.29 17.70 6.68
C VAL A 113 -26.55 16.75 5.74
N LEU A 114 -27.09 15.54 5.50
CA LEU A 114 -26.46 14.56 4.62
C LEU A 114 -26.44 15.01 3.17
N PHE A 115 -27.60 15.08 2.52
CA PHE A 115 -27.72 15.31 1.09
C PHE A 115 -27.33 16.73 0.68
N GLY A 116 -27.45 17.72 1.57
CA GLY A 116 -26.88 19.05 1.39
C GLY A 116 -25.36 19.08 1.49
N GLY A 117 -24.76 18.19 2.30
CA GLY A 117 -23.31 17.94 2.32
C GLY A 117 -22.83 17.26 1.03
N LEU A 118 -23.45 16.15 0.63
CA LEU A 118 -23.17 15.47 -0.64
C LEU A 118 -23.36 16.41 -1.85
N TYR A 119 -24.35 17.30 -1.81
CA TYR A 119 -24.52 18.34 -2.83
C TYR A 119 -23.35 19.32 -2.88
N LYS A 120 -22.87 19.83 -1.74
CA LYS A 120 -21.68 20.71 -1.68
C LYS A 120 -20.43 20.02 -2.23
N LEU A 121 -20.29 18.72 -1.97
CA LEU A 121 -19.22 17.89 -2.52
C LEU A 121 -19.34 17.73 -4.04
N ARG A 122 -20.54 17.42 -4.57
CA ARG A 122 -20.76 17.41 -6.03
C ARG A 122 -20.48 18.78 -6.65
N VAL A 123 -20.90 19.89 -6.04
CA VAL A 123 -20.60 21.25 -6.53
C VAL A 123 -19.07 21.48 -6.59
N LYS A 124 -18.33 21.08 -5.55
CA LYS A 124 -16.86 21.18 -5.49
C LYS A 124 -16.13 20.32 -6.53
N TYR A 125 -16.69 19.18 -6.92
CA TYR A 125 -15.99 18.17 -7.75
C TYR A 125 -16.53 17.98 -9.17
N HIS A 126 -17.76 18.40 -9.48
CA HIS A 126 -18.35 18.32 -10.83
C HIS A 126 -18.28 19.65 -11.60
N THR A 127 -18.37 20.80 -10.93
CA THR A 127 -18.52 22.09 -11.61
C THR A 127 -17.30 22.40 -12.49
N GLY A 128 -17.52 22.56 -13.80
CA GLY A 128 -16.45 22.75 -14.78
C GLY A 128 -15.57 21.52 -15.04
N LYS A 129 -15.92 20.33 -14.53
CA LYS A 129 -15.11 19.10 -14.65
C LYS A 129 -15.89 17.99 -15.36
N LYS A 130 -15.25 17.37 -16.37
CA LYS A 130 -15.76 16.15 -17.00
C LYS A 130 -15.48 14.94 -16.10
N LEU A 131 -16.49 14.11 -15.85
CA LEU A 131 -16.38 12.90 -15.01
C LEU A 131 -17.46 11.86 -15.31
N TYR A 132 -17.25 10.64 -14.83
CA TYR A 132 -18.24 9.56 -14.86
C TYR A 132 -18.70 9.25 -13.43
N HIS A 133 -19.95 9.57 -13.10
CA HIS A 133 -20.51 9.47 -11.74
C HIS A 133 -21.30 8.17 -11.57
N LEU A 134 -20.88 7.28 -10.67
CA LEU A 134 -21.74 6.20 -10.18
C LEU A 134 -22.70 6.79 -9.14
N ARG A 135 -23.98 6.96 -9.52
CA ARG A 135 -25.01 7.56 -8.67
C ARG A 135 -25.76 6.53 -7.82
N ALA A 136 -25.82 5.27 -8.27
CA ALA A 136 -26.46 4.18 -7.53
C ALA A 136 -25.79 2.84 -7.85
N LEU A 137 -25.65 1.99 -6.83
CA LEU A 137 -25.24 0.59 -6.95
C LEU A 137 -25.95 -0.22 -5.87
N GLN A 138 -26.69 -1.24 -6.25
CA GLN A 138 -27.39 -2.13 -5.32
C GLN A 138 -27.30 -3.59 -5.80
N VAL A 139 -27.15 -4.52 -4.86
CA VAL A 139 -27.15 -5.97 -5.10
C VAL A 139 -28.06 -6.60 -4.06
N ALA A 140 -28.95 -7.48 -4.51
CA ALA A 140 -29.92 -8.16 -3.66
C ALA A 140 -29.19 -8.90 -2.51
N PRO A 141 -29.56 -8.71 -1.23
CA PRO A 141 -28.85 -9.27 -0.08
C PRO A 141 -28.49 -10.75 -0.20
N GLU A 142 -29.43 -11.56 -0.67
CA GLU A 142 -29.34 -13.00 -0.94
C GLU A 142 -28.30 -13.39 -2.02
N HIS A 143 -27.77 -12.42 -2.76
CA HIS A 143 -26.81 -12.61 -3.85
C HIS A 143 -25.56 -11.72 -3.73
N GLN A 144 -25.36 -11.06 -2.59
CA GLN A 144 -24.13 -10.31 -2.29
C GLN A 144 -22.91 -11.23 -2.18
N ARG A 145 -21.70 -10.64 -2.17
CA ARG A 145 -20.39 -11.32 -2.19
C ARG A 145 -20.10 -12.25 -3.39
N ARG A 146 -21.08 -12.56 -4.26
CA ARG A 146 -20.92 -13.38 -5.49
C ARG A 146 -20.24 -12.66 -6.68
N GLY A 147 -19.72 -11.45 -6.49
CA GLY A 147 -19.00 -10.67 -7.52
C GLY A 147 -19.85 -9.69 -8.35
N ALA A 148 -21.18 -9.80 -8.35
CA ALA A 148 -22.09 -8.95 -9.14
C ALA A 148 -21.81 -7.43 -9.02
N GLY A 149 -21.61 -6.92 -7.79
CA GLY A 149 -21.28 -5.52 -7.55
C GLY A 149 -19.96 -5.07 -8.19
N ARG A 150 -18.95 -5.95 -8.26
CA ARG A 150 -17.66 -5.65 -8.89
C ARG A 150 -17.80 -5.54 -10.41
N MET A 151 -18.62 -6.38 -11.03
CA MET A 151 -18.91 -6.32 -12.46
C MET A 151 -19.55 -4.97 -12.84
N LEU A 152 -20.55 -4.54 -12.07
CA LEU A 152 -21.27 -3.27 -12.25
C LEU A 152 -20.38 -2.03 -12.07
N VAL A 153 -19.40 -2.09 -11.16
CA VAL A 153 -18.43 -1.00 -10.94
C VAL A 153 -17.36 -0.98 -12.02
N MET A 154 -16.73 -2.13 -12.32
CA MET A 154 -15.61 -2.20 -13.26
C MET A 154 -15.99 -1.75 -14.68
N TRP A 155 -17.22 -2.05 -15.14
CA TRP A 155 -17.71 -1.56 -16.43
C TRP A 155 -17.64 -0.03 -16.55
N GLY A 156 -18.00 0.70 -15.49
CA GLY A 156 -17.95 2.16 -15.50
C GLY A 156 -16.55 2.73 -15.31
N VAL A 157 -15.65 2.00 -14.64
CA VAL A 157 -14.21 2.33 -14.60
C VAL A 157 -13.59 2.20 -16.00
N GLU A 158 -13.94 1.15 -16.73
CA GLU A 158 -13.48 0.92 -18.10
C GLU A 158 -14.04 1.96 -19.08
N GLU A 159 -15.33 2.31 -18.96
CA GLU A 159 -15.94 3.38 -19.78
C GLU A 159 -15.36 4.77 -19.46
N ALA A 160 -15.15 5.10 -18.18
CA ALA A 160 -14.48 6.35 -17.77
C ALA A 160 -13.06 6.43 -18.32
N LYS A 161 -12.30 5.32 -18.25
CA LYS A 161 -10.95 5.19 -18.83
C LYS A 161 -10.96 5.34 -20.36
N ARG A 162 -11.94 4.74 -21.06
CA ARG A 162 -12.13 4.86 -22.52
C ARG A 162 -12.43 6.31 -22.94
N LEU A 163 -13.17 7.04 -22.10
CA LEU A 163 -13.52 8.45 -22.32
C LEU A 163 -12.44 9.44 -21.84
N GLY A 164 -11.38 8.96 -21.18
CA GLY A 164 -10.31 9.81 -20.64
C GLY A 164 -10.74 10.72 -19.48
N VAL A 165 -11.77 10.33 -18.72
CA VAL A 165 -12.33 11.12 -17.61
C VAL A 165 -12.19 10.41 -16.26
N PRO A 166 -12.06 11.13 -15.14
CA PRO A 166 -12.09 10.53 -13.80
C PRO A 166 -13.47 9.92 -13.50
N ALA A 167 -13.47 8.79 -12.79
CA ALA A 167 -14.67 8.25 -12.17
C ALA A 167 -14.88 8.86 -10.76
N TYR A 168 -16.14 9.04 -10.37
CA TYR A 168 -16.54 9.65 -9.10
C TYR A 168 -17.72 8.87 -8.51
N LEU A 169 -17.77 8.74 -7.17
CA LEU A 169 -18.94 8.23 -6.45
C LEU A 169 -19.01 8.78 -5.02
N GLU A 170 -20.17 8.66 -4.40
CA GLU A 170 -20.36 8.78 -2.95
C GLU A 170 -20.62 7.39 -2.37
N SER A 171 -19.94 7.02 -1.29
CA SER A 171 -20.03 5.68 -0.70
C SER A 171 -20.70 5.70 0.68
N SER A 172 -21.42 4.62 0.98
CA SER A 172 -21.71 4.21 2.36
C SER A 172 -20.53 3.43 2.95
N PRO A 173 -20.44 3.23 4.29
CA PRO A 173 -19.38 2.43 4.89
C PRO A 173 -19.33 0.98 4.38
N GLU A 174 -20.48 0.39 4.06
CA GLU A 174 -20.61 -0.99 3.59
C GLU A 174 -20.10 -1.15 2.15
N GLY A 175 -20.45 -0.20 1.26
CA GLY A 175 -19.98 -0.17 -0.13
C GLY A 175 -18.50 0.20 -0.29
N HIS A 176 -17.90 0.86 0.72
CA HIS A 176 -16.57 1.45 0.65
C HIS A 176 -15.49 0.46 0.20
N SER A 177 -15.49 -0.72 0.81
CA SER A 177 -14.53 -1.79 0.51
C SER A 177 -14.59 -2.29 -0.95
N LEU A 178 -15.78 -2.32 -1.54
CA LEU A 178 -15.97 -2.73 -2.94
C LEU A 178 -15.34 -1.70 -3.88
N TYR A 179 -15.62 -0.42 -3.67
CA TYR A 179 -15.11 0.65 -4.53
C TYR A 179 -13.59 0.76 -4.49
N LEU A 180 -12.98 0.64 -3.30
CA LEU A 180 -11.52 0.59 -3.16
C LEU A 180 -10.92 -0.59 -3.96
N SER A 181 -11.52 -1.79 -3.89
CA SER A 181 -11.09 -2.96 -4.72
C SER A 181 -11.35 -2.83 -6.23
N CYS A 182 -11.96 -1.72 -6.67
CA CYS A 182 -12.17 -1.35 -8.07
C CYS A 182 -11.32 -0.13 -8.49
N GLY A 183 -10.34 0.29 -7.67
CA GLY A 183 -9.42 1.38 -7.99
C GLY A 183 -9.92 2.80 -7.67
N PHE A 184 -11.03 2.93 -6.93
CA PHE A 184 -11.46 4.22 -6.39
C PHE A 184 -10.56 4.66 -5.23
N ARG A 185 -10.56 5.96 -4.95
CA ARG A 185 -9.76 6.59 -3.89
C ARG A 185 -10.65 7.57 -3.15
N ASP A 186 -10.46 7.69 -1.84
CA ASP A 186 -11.12 8.76 -1.09
C ASP A 186 -10.44 10.11 -1.36
N ILE A 187 -11.22 11.19 -1.39
CA ILE A 187 -10.75 12.52 -1.83
C ILE A 187 -11.02 13.66 -0.85
N ASP A 188 -12.03 13.48 -0.01
CA ASP A 188 -12.64 14.46 0.90
C ASP A 188 -13.58 13.67 1.83
N GLN A 189 -14.06 14.25 2.93
CA GLN A 189 -14.82 13.53 3.94
C GLN A 189 -15.87 14.43 4.62
N GLN A 190 -17.12 13.99 4.70
CA GLN A 190 -18.19 14.73 5.37
C GLN A 190 -18.11 14.60 6.91
N ASN A 191 -17.10 15.24 7.51
CA ASN A 191 -16.87 15.26 8.96
C ASN A 191 -17.77 16.25 9.73
N LYS A 192 -19.00 16.51 9.25
CA LYS A 192 -19.99 17.32 9.99
C LYS A 192 -20.98 16.39 10.69
N GLY A 193 -20.85 16.29 12.01
CA GLY A 193 -21.73 15.50 12.85
C GLY A 193 -23.18 16.00 12.82
N LEU A 194 -24.10 15.06 13.07
CA LEU A 194 -25.44 15.38 13.57
C LEU A 194 -25.25 15.86 15.02
N VAL A 195 -25.83 17.01 15.39
CA VAL A 195 -25.43 17.86 16.53
C VAL A 195 -24.04 18.50 16.25
N GLN A 196 -23.84 19.82 16.19
CA GLN A 196 -24.47 20.95 16.90
C GLN A 196 -24.46 22.25 16.05
N ALA A 197 -25.04 23.36 16.54
CA ALA A 197 -25.25 24.60 15.78
C ALA A 197 -24.21 25.74 16.03
N ARG A 198 -23.96 26.57 14.98
CA ARG A 198 -23.12 27.82 14.92
C ARG A 198 -21.59 27.61 15.12
N VAL A 199 -20.65 28.39 14.53
CA VAL A 199 -20.67 29.49 13.52
C VAL A 199 -19.30 29.51 12.74
N GLU A 200 -19.09 30.44 11.78
CA GLU A 200 -17.92 30.63 10.88
C GLU A 200 -16.49 30.74 11.55
N GLN A 201 -15.31 30.72 10.89
CA GLN A 201 -14.83 31.24 9.57
C GLN A 201 -13.74 30.32 8.92
N GLU A 202 -13.72 30.02 7.61
CA GLU A 202 -13.21 30.72 6.38
C GLU A 202 -11.83 30.25 5.85
N LEU A 203 -11.88 29.37 4.82
CA LEU A 203 -11.26 29.40 3.47
C LEU A 203 -10.13 30.42 3.17
N LEU A 204 -9.12 30.22 2.30
CA LEU A 204 -8.72 29.21 1.26
C LEU A 204 -7.16 29.36 1.05
N PRO A 205 -6.41 29.00 -0.05
CA PRO A 205 -6.77 28.51 -1.41
C PRO A 205 -5.97 27.28 -1.97
N HIS A 206 -6.17 27.08 -3.28
CA HIS A 206 -5.48 26.38 -4.39
C HIS A 206 -4.01 25.89 -4.25
N GLU A 207 -3.51 24.91 -5.03
CA GLU A 207 -3.99 24.37 -6.34
C GLU A 207 -3.77 22.84 -6.53
N GLN A 208 -4.23 22.22 -7.64
CA GLN A 208 -4.14 20.76 -7.94
C GLN A 208 -3.24 20.45 -9.15
N PRO A 209 -2.79 19.19 -9.38
CA PRO A 209 -3.61 18.03 -9.80
C PRO A 209 -3.62 16.87 -8.77
N LEU A 210 -4.37 15.76 -8.88
CA LEU A 210 -5.58 15.37 -9.66
C LEU A 210 -6.29 14.23 -8.87
N GLN A 211 -7.57 13.90 -9.16
CA GLN A 211 -8.39 13.04 -8.28
C GLN A 211 -9.36 12.08 -9.00
N ILE A 212 -9.63 10.93 -8.34
CA ILE A 212 -10.68 9.92 -8.56
C ILE A 212 -11.29 9.68 -7.17
N SER A 213 -12.63 9.52 -7.05
CA SER A 213 -13.33 10.04 -5.86
C SER A 213 -14.28 9.10 -5.12
N CYS A 214 -14.22 9.11 -3.78
CA CYS A 214 -15.02 8.35 -2.81
C CYS A 214 -15.01 9.04 -1.41
N PHE A 215 -15.88 8.59 -0.48
CA PHE A 215 -16.19 9.21 0.83
C PHE A 215 -16.52 8.17 1.93
N LYS A 216 -16.25 8.46 3.22
CA LYS A 216 -16.53 7.59 4.39
C LYS A 216 -17.09 8.37 5.60
N LEU A 217 -17.93 7.77 6.44
CA LEU A 217 -18.52 8.37 7.67
C LEU A 217 -18.16 7.55 8.93
N GLN A 218 -17.76 8.16 10.06
CA GLN A 218 -17.39 7.45 11.30
C GLN A 218 -17.39 8.38 12.55
N ILE A 219 -17.50 7.83 13.77
CA ILE A 219 -17.54 8.53 15.09
C ILE A 219 -16.39 7.99 15.99
N LEU A 220 -15.95 8.72 17.04
CA LEU A 220 -14.70 8.48 17.79
C LEU A 220 -14.81 8.50 19.33
N THR A 221 -13.97 7.71 19.99
CA THR A 221 -13.54 7.74 21.42
C THR A 221 -12.03 7.35 21.52
N PRO A 222 -11.33 7.53 22.67
CA PRO A 222 -9.88 7.87 22.63
C PRO A 222 -8.85 6.82 23.13
N GLU A 223 -7.58 7.15 22.83
CA GLU A 223 -6.29 6.81 23.50
C GLU A 223 -5.65 5.41 23.44
N ILE A 224 -4.52 5.32 22.72
CA ILE A 224 -3.13 5.39 23.23
C ILE A 224 -2.24 5.94 22.08
N LYS A 225 -1.04 6.49 22.36
CA LYS A 225 -0.13 7.07 21.33
C LYS A 225 1.23 6.39 21.26
N VAL A 226 1.61 6.00 20.05
CA VAL A 226 3.01 5.86 19.58
C VAL A 226 3.31 7.07 18.68
N ASP A 227 4.57 7.51 18.60
CA ASP A 227 4.95 8.64 17.75
C ASP A 227 5.18 8.22 16.29
N PHE A 228 4.36 8.75 15.38
CA PHE A 228 4.39 8.46 13.94
C PHE A 228 5.03 9.59 13.11
N THR A 229 5.56 10.66 13.72
CA THR A 229 5.93 11.91 13.03
C THR A 229 7.05 11.82 11.98
N LYS A 230 7.81 10.72 11.92
CA LYS A 230 8.75 10.45 10.82
C LYS A 230 8.10 9.84 9.55
N TRP A 231 6.82 9.50 9.57
CA TRP A 231 6.12 8.80 8.47
C TRP A 231 5.62 9.73 7.34
N ASP A 232 5.54 11.04 7.58
CA ASP A 232 4.87 12.00 6.67
C ASP A 232 5.57 12.22 5.31
N MET A 233 6.79 11.73 5.13
CA MET A 233 7.48 11.74 3.83
C MET A 233 6.94 10.65 2.90
N LEU A 234 6.68 9.46 3.46
CA LEU A 234 6.24 8.27 2.74
C LEU A 234 4.72 8.20 2.57
N SER A 235 3.95 8.88 3.43
CA SER A 235 2.49 8.99 3.33
C SER A 235 2.00 9.61 2.00
N SER A 236 2.91 10.28 1.28
CA SER A 236 2.70 10.81 -0.07
C SER A 236 2.68 9.71 -1.16
N LEU A 237 3.57 8.71 -1.04
CA LEU A 237 3.65 7.54 -1.92
C LEU A 237 2.67 6.44 -1.49
N TRP A 238 2.46 6.28 -0.17
CA TRP A 238 1.48 5.37 0.40
C TRP A 238 0.44 6.11 1.22
N LYS A 239 -0.71 6.41 0.59
CA LYS A 239 -1.85 6.94 1.32
C LYS A 239 -2.47 5.84 2.18
N SER A 240 -2.25 5.91 3.48
CA SER A 240 -3.07 5.18 4.47
C SER A 240 -4.55 5.46 4.20
N PRO A 241 -5.42 4.43 4.17
CA PRO A 241 -6.81 4.60 3.77
C PRO A 241 -7.55 5.56 4.73
N PRO A 242 -8.25 6.60 4.22
CA PRO A 242 -8.97 7.53 5.08
C PRO A 242 -9.99 6.83 5.99
N GLY A 243 -9.84 7.07 7.30
CA GLY A 243 -10.58 6.34 8.32
C GLY A 243 -9.84 5.14 8.93
N ALA A 244 -8.52 5.04 8.78
CA ALA A 244 -7.64 4.26 9.67
C ALA A 244 -7.56 4.89 11.07
N LYS A 245 -8.68 4.89 11.80
CA LYS A 245 -8.75 5.10 13.26
C LYS A 245 -9.56 3.97 13.88
N GLY A 246 -8.93 3.30 14.83
CA GLY A 246 -9.31 1.97 15.30
C GLY A 246 -8.05 1.12 15.34
N ILE A 247 -7.42 1.05 16.51
CA ILE A 247 -6.41 0.04 16.81
C ILE A 247 -7.14 -1.32 16.78
N ASP A 248 -6.56 -2.34 16.13
CA ASP A 248 -7.12 -3.70 16.17
C ASP A 248 -7.18 -4.13 17.65
N PRO A 249 -8.35 -4.44 18.24
CA PRO A 249 -8.49 -4.60 19.70
C PRO A 249 -7.69 -5.79 20.28
N ASP A 250 -7.13 -6.63 19.42
CA ASP A 250 -6.09 -7.61 19.73
C ASP A 250 -4.94 -7.39 18.72
N PRO A 251 -3.90 -6.58 19.07
CA PRO A 251 -2.88 -6.17 18.11
C PRO A 251 -1.92 -7.33 17.80
N ASP A 252 -1.95 -7.77 16.54
CA ASP A 252 -1.19 -8.91 16.04
C ASP A 252 0.34 -8.75 16.27
N PRO A 253 0.95 -9.54 17.18
CA PRO A 253 2.28 -9.23 17.70
C PRO A 253 3.38 -9.40 16.66
N ALA A 254 4.34 -8.47 16.67
CA ALA A 254 5.54 -8.52 15.85
C ALA A 254 6.34 -9.81 16.10
N ALA A 255 6.87 -10.41 15.03
CA ALA A 255 7.78 -11.55 15.13
C ALA A 255 9.13 -11.09 15.72
N PRO A 256 9.88 -11.97 16.40
CA PRO A 256 11.17 -11.60 16.97
C PRO A 256 12.23 -11.37 15.88
N LEU A 257 12.98 -10.27 16.02
CA LEU A 257 14.22 -10.03 15.28
C LEU A 257 15.34 -10.90 15.87
N VAL A 258 15.79 -11.89 15.11
CA VAL A 258 16.83 -12.86 15.50
C VAL A 258 17.97 -12.86 14.48
N SER A 259 19.01 -13.68 14.68
CA SER A 259 20.12 -13.75 13.73
C SER A 259 19.70 -14.46 12.44
N SER A 260 20.27 -14.04 11.31
CA SER A 260 20.03 -14.69 10.01
C SER A 260 20.48 -16.17 9.94
N TRP A 261 21.28 -16.63 10.91
CA TRP A 261 21.54 -18.07 11.10
C TRP A 261 20.33 -18.77 11.74
N GLN A 262 19.77 -18.19 12.81
CA GLN A 262 18.62 -18.75 13.51
C GLN A 262 17.38 -18.84 12.59
N VAL A 263 17.09 -17.81 11.80
CA VAL A 263 15.97 -17.85 10.83
C VAL A 263 16.14 -18.99 9.81
N ARG A 264 17.37 -19.25 9.34
CA ARG A 264 17.65 -20.35 8.40
C ARG A 264 17.55 -21.72 9.09
N ALA A 265 17.97 -21.84 10.34
CA ALA A 265 17.83 -23.06 11.12
C ALA A 265 16.36 -23.36 11.46
N GLU A 266 15.56 -22.34 11.76
CA GLU A 266 14.11 -22.47 12.01
C GLU A 266 13.31 -22.80 10.73
N ALA A 267 13.74 -22.30 9.57
CA ALA A 267 13.10 -22.59 8.28
C ALA A 267 13.41 -24.00 7.75
N GLY A 268 14.54 -24.60 8.15
CA GLY A 268 14.92 -25.95 7.73
C GLY A 268 15.16 -26.13 6.23
N GLU A 269 15.06 -27.36 5.75
CA GLU A 269 15.18 -27.67 4.32
C GLU A 269 13.85 -27.43 3.58
N PRO A 270 13.84 -26.68 2.46
CA PRO A 270 12.63 -26.39 1.72
C PRO A 270 12.38 -27.39 0.56
N PRO A 271 11.16 -27.94 0.42
CA PRO A 271 10.81 -28.85 -0.69
C PRO A 271 10.81 -28.16 -2.07
N ALA A 272 10.71 -26.84 -2.12
CA ALA A 272 10.73 -26.05 -3.35
C ALA A 272 11.27 -24.63 -3.09
N ILE A 273 12.08 -24.11 -4.03
CA ILE A 273 12.62 -22.75 -3.98
C ILE A 273 12.50 -22.08 -5.35
N VAL A 274 12.00 -20.84 -5.40
CA VAL A 274 12.10 -19.94 -6.56
C VAL A 274 13.12 -18.85 -6.24
N ARG A 275 14.11 -18.68 -7.13
CA ARG A 275 15.20 -17.70 -6.99
C ARG A 275 15.17 -16.69 -8.14
N VAL A 276 15.35 -15.43 -7.80
CA VAL A 276 15.56 -14.31 -8.71
C VAL A 276 16.78 -13.54 -8.20
N ARG A 277 17.76 -13.25 -9.05
CA ARG A 277 19.04 -12.65 -8.63
C ARG A 277 19.43 -11.49 -9.53
N ASN A 278 19.94 -10.42 -8.91
CA ASN A 278 20.53 -9.25 -9.55
C ASN A 278 19.67 -8.60 -10.65
N LEU A 279 18.34 -8.50 -10.43
CA LEU A 279 17.49 -7.71 -11.31
C LEU A 279 17.90 -6.24 -11.25
N GLN A 280 18.23 -5.68 -12.40
CA GLN A 280 18.68 -4.30 -12.52
C GLN A 280 17.48 -3.35 -12.56
N SER A 281 17.52 -2.33 -11.71
CA SER A 281 16.61 -1.18 -11.74
C SER A 281 17.33 0.09 -11.32
N VAL A 282 16.63 1.22 -11.31
CA VAL A 282 17.13 2.52 -10.85
C VAL A 282 16.16 3.08 -9.82
N MET A 283 16.68 3.57 -8.69
CA MET A 283 15.89 4.17 -7.63
C MET A 283 16.43 5.53 -7.22
N THR A 284 15.53 6.46 -6.93
CA THR A 284 15.81 7.83 -6.46
C THR A 284 15.62 7.89 -4.94
N ALA A 285 16.24 6.94 -4.25
CA ALA A 285 16.04 6.63 -2.85
C ALA A 285 17.34 6.12 -2.20
N GLY A 286 17.36 6.13 -0.87
CA GLY A 286 18.56 5.91 -0.07
C GLY A 286 19.57 7.05 -0.22
N ARG A 287 20.77 6.81 0.29
CA ARG A 287 21.95 7.68 0.09
C ARG A 287 22.91 7.06 -0.93
N ASP A 288 23.54 7.90 -1.73
CA ASP A 288 24.72 7.51 -2.51
C ASP A 288 25.99 7.49 -1.64
N ALA A 289 27.12 7.07 -2.22
CA ALA A 289 28.42 6.97 -1.57
C ALA A 289 28.98 8.31 -1.02
N TRP A 290 28.39 9.45 -1.37
CA TRP A 290 28.73 10.77 -0.82
C TRP A 290 27.70 11.25 0.23
N GLY A 291 26.81 10.37 0.69
CA GLY A 291 25.81 10.64 1.71
C GLY A 291 24.58 11.40 1.21
N ARG A 292 24.46 11.61 -0.11
CA ARG A 292 23.43 12.49 -0.70
C ARG A 292 22.13 11.74 -0.92
N GLY A 293 21.02 12.30 -0.44
CA GLY A 293 19.67 11.78 -0.68
C GLY A 293 19.14 12.09 -2.08
N GLY A 294 18.14 11.31 -2.48
CA GLY A 294 17.30 11.60 -3.66
C GLY A 294 18.08 11.68 -4.97
N LYS A 295 19.15 10.89 -5.12
CA LYS A 295 19.90 10.76 -6.38
C LYS A 295 19.54 9.45 -7.06
N PRO A 296 19.22 9.44 -8.38
CA PRO A 296 18.99 8.21 -9.11
C PRO A 296 20.26 7.33 -9.11
N GLN A 297 20.17 6.17 -8.46
CA GLN A 297 21.26 5.19 -8.37
C GLN A 297 20.79 3.81 -8.86
N PRO A 298 21.68 2.99 -9.45
CA PRO A 298 21.35 1.63 -9.83
C PRO A 298 21.14 0.78 -8.57
N VAL A 299 20.18 -0.13 -8.64
CA VAL A 299 19.89 -1.12 -7.60
C VAL A 299 19.78 -2.50 -8.23
N LEU A 300 20.31 -3.50 -7.52
CA LEU A 300 20.24 -4.91 -7.84
C LEU A 300 19.32 -5.60 -6.84
N LEU A 301 18.16 -6.07 -7.31
CA LEU A 301 17.19 -6.81 -6.50
C LEU A 301 17.51 -8.30 -6.58
N SER A 302 17.53 -8.98 -5.43
CA SER A 302 17.51 -10.46 -5.38
C SER A 302 16.46 -10.93 -4.39
N SER A 303 15.76 -12.02 -4.71
CA SER A 303 14.80 -12.64 -3.82
C SER A 303 14.83 -14.17 -3.94
N GLU A 304 14.61 -14.82 -2.80
CA GLU A 304 14.57 -16.28 -2.66
C GLU A 304 13.30 -16.64 -1.89
N VAL A 305 12.39 -17.34 -2.56
CA VAL A 305 11.07 -17.72 -2.05
C VAL A 305 11.06 -19.23 -1.87
N SER A 306 10.98 -19.70 -0.63
CA SER A 306 10.90 -21.12 -0.28
C SER A 306 9.49 -21.46 0.19
N PHE A 307 8.95 -22.58 -0.27
CA PHE A 307 7.58 -23.01 0.02
C PHE A 307 7.54 -24.09 1.11
N ALA A 308 6.45 -24.13 1.89
CA ALA A 308 6.24 -25.14 2.94
C ALA A 308 5.88 -26.52 2.37
N ARG A 309 5.30 -26.56 1.16
CA ARG A 309 4.87 -27.77 0.45
C ARG A 309 5.40 -27.76 -0.99
N PRO A 310 5.54 -28.93 -1.66
CA PRO A 310 5.91 -29.00 -3.08
C PRO A 310 4.91 -28.30 -4.01
N PHE A 311 5.29 -28.12 -5.28
CA PHE A 311 4.36 -27.63 -6.31
C PHE A 311 3.32 -28.69 -6.66
N GLU A 312 2.09 -28.52 -6.18
CA GLU A 312 0.96 -29.37 -6.58
C GLU A 312 0.56 -29.12 -8.05
N THR A 313 0.30 -30.23 -8.76
CA THR A 313 -0.23 -30.41 -10.14
C THR A 313 0.45 -29.70 -11.32
N SER A 314 1.17 -28.60 -11.12
CA SER A 314 1.73 -27.77 -12.20
C SER A 314 2.79 -28.50 -13.04
N SER A 315 3.46 -29.49 -12.46
CA SER A 315 4.46 -30.35 -13.11
C SER A 315 3.86 -31.53 -13.91
N ALA A 316 2.57 -31.82 -13.77
CA ALA A 316 1.94 -33.00 -14.39
C ALA A 316 1.40 -32.76 -15.81
N HIS A 317 1.24 -31.49 -16.21
CA HIS A 317 0.55 -31.11 -17.46
C HIS A 317 1.29 -30.05 -18.29
N ASP A 318 2.55 -29.75 -17.96
CA ASP A 318 3.45 -28.82 -18.70
C ASP A 318 2.80 -27.46 -19.05
N ALA A 319 1.99 -26.94 -18.11
CA ALA A 319 1.16 -25.76 -18.32
C ALA A 319 1.31 -24.76 -17.16
N VAL A 320 1.78 -23.55 -17.47
CA VAL A 320 1.87 -22.45 -16.48
C VAL A 320 0.47 -21.92 -16.19
N ASN A 321 -0.15 -22.42 -15.12
CA ASN A 321 -1.42 -21.90 -14.62
C ASN A 321 -1.23 -20.52 -13.95
N ALA A 322 -2.33 -19.77 -13.78
CA ALA A 322 -2.30 -18.41 -13.22
C ALA A 322 -1.93 -18.36 -11.72
N GLU A 323 -1.87 -19.50 -11.03
CA GLU A 323 -1.61 -19.63 -9.59
C GLU A 323 -0.16 -20.08 -9.30
N THR A 324 0.64 -20.32 -10.34
CA THR A 324 2.05 -20.73 -10.21
C THR A 324 2.94 -19.52 -9.94
N VAL A 325 3.51 -19.45 -8.74
CA VAL A 325 4.60 -18.52 -8.43
C VAL A 325 5.86 -18.99 -9.15
N HIS A 326 6.18 -18.35 -10.28
CA HIS A 326 7.41 -18.60 -11.03
C HIS A 326 8.29 -17.33 -11.11
N TYR A 327 9.58 -17.52 -11.39
CA TYR A 327 10.60 -16.46 -11.40
C TYR A 327 10.22 -15.26 -12.28
N GLY A 328 9.50 -15.49 -13.39
CA GLY A 328 9.06 -14.43 -14.31
C GLY A 328 8.03 -13.48 -13.71
N ASN A 329 7.07 -13.98 -12.93
CA ASN A 329 6.08 -13.14 -12.25
C ASN A 329 6.67 -12.47 -11.00
N LEU A 330 7.52 -13.18 -10.25
CA LEU A 330 8.29 -12.59 -9.14
C LEU A 330 9.16 -11.42 -9.64
N SER A 331 9.81 -11.57 -10.81
CA SER A 331 10.63 -10.51 -11.40
C SER A 331 9.81 -9.28 -11.82
N LYS A 332 8.63 -9.48 -12.42
CA LYS A 332 7.72 -8.39 -12.78
C LYS A 332 7.23 -7.63 -11.53
N ASN A 333 6.78 -8.36 -10.50
CA ASN A 333 6.26 -7.76 -9.26
C ASN A 333 7.32 -6.91 -8.54
N LEU A 334 8.57 -7.39 -8.46
CA LEU A 334 9.69 -6.64 -7.91
C LEU A 334 9.99 -5.35 -8.70
N LEU A 335 10.03 -5.43 -10.04
CA LEU A 335 10.30 -4.26 -10.89
C LEU A 335 9.14 -3.25 -10.91
N GLU A 336 7.89 -3.71 -10.86
CA GLU A 336 6.70 -2.88 -10.65
C GLU A 336 6.68 -2.24 -9.24
N GLY A 337 7.25 -2.92 -8.24
CA GLY A 337 7.58 -2.35 -6.95
C GLY A 337 8.48 -1.12 -7.06
N MET A 338 9.57 -1.23 -7.82
CA MET A 338 10.54 -0.13 -8.03
C MET A 338 9.98 1.06 -8.82
N GLY A 339 8.90 0.89 -9.59
CA GLY A 339 8.28 1.97 -10.37
C GLY A 339 7.83 3.19 -9.54
N LEU A 340 7.65 3.01 -8.23
CA LEU A 340 7.35 4.08 -7.27
C LEU A 340 8.56 4.98 -6.95
N PHE A 341 9.78 4.53 -7.28
CA PHE A 341 11.04 5.19 -6.93
C PHE A 341 11.91 5.55 -8.14
N SER A 342 11.54 5.12 -9.35
CA SER A 342 12.30 5.35 -10.59
C SER A 342 11.99 6.69 -11.29
N SER A 343 11.09 7.50 -10.75
CA SER A 343 10.62 8.77 -11.34
C SER A 343 11.65 9.90 -11.22
N SER A 344 12.34 10.18 -12.32
CA SER A 344 13.23 11.34 -12.47
C SER A 344 12.45 12.65 -12.60
N SER A 345 12.74 13.65 -11.76
CA SER A 345 12.13 14.99 -11.78
C SER A 345 12.54 15.82 -13.01
N SER A 346 11.89 15.60 -14.15
CA SER A 346 12.26 16.18 -15.45
C SER A 346 11.55 17.51 -15.78
N SER A 347 11.70 18.55 -14.94
CA SER A 347 11.23 19.91 -15.28
C SER A 347 11.77 21.04 -14.37
N SER A 348 12.92 21.64 -14.70
CA SER A 348 13.29 23.02 -14.28
C SER A 348 14.62 23.55 -14.88
N SER A 349 14.70 23.66 -16.20
CA SER A 349 15.41 24.77 -16.85
C SER A 349 14.35 25.80 -17.31
N SER A 350 14.52 27.12 -17.19
CA SER A 350 15.62 27.96 -16.69
C SER A 350 15.03 29.30 -16.20
N SER A 351 15.63 30.01 -15.24
CA SER A 351 16.46 31.20 -15.56
C SER A 351 17.27 31.74 -14.36
N SER A 352 18.27 32.58 -14.65
CA SER A 352 19.02 33.43 -13.71
C SER A 352 18.13 34.53 -13.09
N SER A 353 18.40 35.13 -11.92
CA SER A 353 19.67 35.36 -11.18
C SER A 353 19.39 35.50 -9.66
N SER A 354 20.31 35.81 -8.72
CA SER A 354 21.71 36.28 -8.82
C SER A 354 22.64 35.59 -7.81
N GLY A 355 22.87 36.13 -6.59
CA GLY A 355 23.78 35.50 -5.62
C GLY A 355 23.90 36.15 -4.23
N ALA A 356 24.21 35.32 -3.23
CA ALA A 356 24.82 35.65 -1.96
C ALA A 356 25.49 34.39 -1.37
N ARG A 357 26.65 34.52 -0.71
CA ARG A 357 27.25 33.41 0.06
C ARG A 357 26.66 33.40 1.48
N ALA A 358 25.99 32.33 1.86
CA ALA A 358 25.69 32.01 3.26
C ALA A 358 25.84 30.50 3.47
N ALA A 359 26.70 30.10 4.42
CA ALA A 359 26.86 28.70 4.78
C ALA A 359 25.85 28.34 5.88
N ALA A 360 24.92 27.43 5.58
CA ALA A 360 24.03 26.82 6.55
C ALA A 360 23.76 25.37 6.14
N LYS A 361 23.83 24.43 7.10
CA LYS A 361 23.28 23.09 6.90
C LYS A 361 21.77 23.24 6.65
N LYS A 362 21.27 22.68 5.55
CA LYS A 362 19.86 22.34 5.39
C LYS A 362 19.76 20.84 5.23
N GLU A 363 18.80 20.25 5.93
CA GLU A 363 18.64 18.81 6.03
C GLU A 363 18.01 18.24 4.74
N ASP A 364 18.49 17.08 4.30
CA ASP A 364 18.15 16.45 3.02
C ASP A 364 16.83 15.66 3.12
N SER A 365 15.83 16.25 3.78
CA SER A 365 14.64 15.59 4.35
C SER A 365 13.44 15.51 3.39
N SER A 366 13.66 15.03 2.16
CA SER A 366 12.59 14.83 1.16
C SER A 366 12.68 13.54 0.34
N ALA A 367 13.72 12.71 0.54
CA ALA A 367 13.92 11.47 -0.21
C ALA A 367 13.61 10.21 0.63
N PRO A 368 12.92 9.19 0.07
CA PRO A 368 12.77 7.89 0.71
C PRO A 368 14.12 7.21 0.98
N ARG A 369 14.19 6.44 2.06
CA ARG A 369 15.37 5.68 2.52
C ARG A 369 15.45 4.31 1.86
N THR A 370 16.60 3.63 1.98
CA THR A 370 16.73 2.24 1.47
C THR A 370 15.79 1.28 2.21
N ALA A 371 15.61 1.48 3.53
CA ALA A 371 14.67 0.71 4.34
C ALA A 371 13.21 0.88 3.87
N ASP A 372 12.82 2.09 3.48
CA ASP A 372 11.46 2.39 3.03
C ASP A 372 11.13 1.66 1.72
N VAL A 373 12.05 1.68 0.75
CA VAL A 373 11.95 0.91 -0.50
C VAL A 373 11.82 -0.58 -0.20
N PHE A 374 12.60 -1.08 0.76
CA PHE A 374 12.56 -2.48 1.19
C PHE A 374 11.16 -2.85 1.72
N GLU A 375 10.63 -2.04 2.62
CA GLU A 375 9.32 -2.20 3.23
C GLU A 375 8.21 -2.23 2.17
N ILE A 376 8.28 -1.34 1.16
CA ILE A 376 7.33 -1.31 0.04
C ILE A 376 7.33 -2.61 -0.76
N LEU A 377 8.51 -3.14 -1.09
CA LEU A 377 8.61 -4.42 -1.80
C LEU A 377 8.10 -5.59 -0.95
N TRP A 378 8.47 -5.63 0.34
CA TRP A 378 8.09 -6.70 1.25
C TRP A 378 6.57 -6.76 1.49
N VAL A 379 5.94 -5.60 1.68
CA VAL A 379 4.49 -5.45 1.82
C VAL A 379 3.76 -5.78 0.51
N LYS A 380 4.25 -5.37 -0.66
CA LYS A 380 3.70 -5.82 -1.96
C LYS A 380 3.79 -7.33 -2.17
N MET A 381 4.87 -7.95 -1.68
CA MET A 381 5.08 -9.39 -1.81
C MET A 381 4.22 -10.22 -0.84
N THR A 382 4.11 -9.81 0.43
CA THR A 382 3.55 -10.66 1.51
C THR A 382 2.25 -10.14 2.14
N GLY A 383 1.93 -8.86 1.94
CA GLY A 383 0.81 -8.19 2.60
C GLY A 383 1.01 -7.96 4.10
N ARG A 384 2.22 -8.19 4.61
CA ARG A 384 2.68 -7.86 5.96
C ARG A 384 3.87 -6.92 5.87
N VAL A 385 4.15 -6.18 6.94
CA VAL A 385 5.45 -5.51 7.13
C VAL A 385 6.55 -6.53 7.45
N VAL A 386 7.80 -6.09 7.52
CA VAL A 386 9.00 -6.90 7.74
C VAL A 386 8.95 -7.73 9.04
N ASP A 387 8.31 -7.22 10.10
CA ASP A 387 8.09 -7.97 11.35
C ASP A 387 6.87 -8.92 11.32
N GLY A 388 6.17 -8.98 10.18
CA GLY A 388 5.01 -9.84 9.96
C GLY A 388 3.68 -9.29 10.48
N SER A 389 3.68 -8.18 11.22
CA SER A 389 2.47 -7.52 11.69
C SER A 389 1.63 -6.95 10.54
N ARG A 390 0.41 -6.51 10.86
CA ARG A 390 -0.61 -6.13 9.89
C ARG A 390 -0.50 -4.66 9.50
N VAL A 391 -0.27 -4.39 8.22
CA VAL A 391 -0.56 -3.09 7.61
C VAL A 391 -1.89 -3.16 6.87
N ALA A 392 -2.67 -2.08 6.96
CA ALA A 392 -3.90 -1.90 6.18
C ALA A 392 -3.56 -1.64 4.71
N LEU A 393 -3.29 -2.71 3.96
CA LEU A 393 -3.12 -2.67 2.50
C LEU A 393 -4.31 -1.99 1.80
N PRO A 394 -4.06 -1.25 0.71
CA PRO A 394 -5.09 -0.93 -0.27
C PRO A 394 -5.81 -2.20 -0.76
N LEU A 395 -7.14 -2.18 -0.83
CA LEU A 395 -7.98 -3.36 -1.12
C LEU A 395 -7.91 -3.87 -2.57
N ASP A 396 -7.14 -3.21 -3.43
CA ASP A 396 -6.76 -3.63 -4.77
C ASP A 396 -5.41 -4.38 -4.81
N GLN A 397 -4.57 -4.27 -3.77
CA GLN A 397 -3.30 -4.99 -3.64
C GLN A 397 -3.50 -6.32 -2.91
N VAL A 398 -3.86 -7.36 -3.66
CA VAL A 398 -3.66 -8.75 -3.22
C VAL A 398 -2.15 -9.01 -3.15
N PRO A 399 -1.61 -9.56 -2.05
CA PRO A 399 -0.18 -9.85 -1.96
C PRO A 399 0.24 -10.90 -3.01
N PHE A 400 1.42 -10.71 -3.61
CA PHE A 400 1.90 -11.61 -4.67
C PHE A 400 2.17 -13.05 -4.17
N LEU A 401 2.52 -13.20 -2.90
CA LEU A 401 2.74 -14.48 -2.23
C LEU A 401 1.68 -14.69 -1.15
N ASP A 402 1.04 -15.87 -1.17
CA ASP A 402 0.28 -16.35 -0.02
C ASP A 402 1.26 -16.75 1.10
N ALA A 403 1.30 -15.94 2.17
CA ALA A 403 2.15 -16.15 3.33
C ALA A 403 1.92 -17.52 4.02
N ALA A 404 0.74 -18.13 3.87
CA ALA A 404 0.46 -19.47 4.41
C ALA A 404 1.11 -20.61 3.60
N ARG A 405 1.60 -20.33 2.38
CA ARG A 405 2.31 -21.31 1.54
C ARG A 405 3.84 -21.18 1.63
N LEU A 406 4.33 -20.13 2.28
CA LEU A 406 5.76 -19.87 2.45
C LEU A 406 6.36 -20.66 3.62
N ARG A 407 7.64 -20.98 3.48
CA ARG A 407 8.52 -21.51 4.55
C ARG A 407 9.57 -20.47 4.93
N SER A 408 10.20 -19.87 3.92
CA SER A 408 11.04 -18.70 4.10
C SER A 408 10.97 -17.76 2.91
N LEU A 409 11.19 -16.47 3.18
CA LEU A 409 11.36 -15.43 2.17
C LEU A 409 12.65 -14.67 2.49
N ALA A 410 13.54 -14.56 1.51
CA ALA A 410 14.60 -13.57 1.53
C ALA A 410 14.38 -12.52 0.42
N LEU A 411 14.72 -11.28 0.74
CA LEU A 411 14.78 -10.16 -0.21
C LEU A 411 16.05 -9.37 0.11
N THR A 412 16.76 -8.95 -0.93
CA THR A 412 17.99 -8.16 -0.86
C THR A 412 17.91 -6.99 -1.82
N LEU A 413 18.10 -5.78 -1.29
CA LEU A 413 18.45 -4.59 -2.07
C LEU A 413 19.97 -4.43 -2.02
N HIS A 414 20.64 -4.44 -3.17
CA HIS A 414 22.07 -4.13 -3.27
C HIS A 414 22.30 -2.88 -4.13
N LEU A 415 23.11 -1.95 -3.63
CA LEU A 415 23.35 -0.61 -4.17
C LEU A 415 24.83 -0.45 -4.56
N PRO A 416 25.20 -0.68 -5.83
CA PRO A 416 26.60 -0.57 -6.29
C PRO A 416 27.19 0.85 -6.28
N LYS A 417 26.40 1.88 -5.96
CA LYS A 417 26.84 3.28 -5.82
C LYS A 417 26.67 3.86 -4.41
N ALA A 418 26.43 3.01 -3.41
CA ALA A 418 26.33 3.41 -2.01
C ALA A 418 27.66 3.35 -1.24
N SER A 419 28.74 2.84 -1.87
CA SER A 419 30.09 2.69 -1.28
C SER A 419 31.13 3.46 -2.11
N LEU A 420 32.18 3.98 -1.47
CA LEU A 420 33.29 4.68 -2.14
C LEU A 420 34.46 3.73 -2.43
N LEU A 421 34.80 2.86 -1.46
CA LEU A 421 35.96 1.96 -1.54
C LEU A 421 35.57 0.48 -1.71
N GLY A 422 34.29 0.13 -1.62
CA GLY A 422 33.75 -1.19 -1.86
C GLY A 422 33.09 -1.37 -3.22
N SER A 423 32.46 -2.54 -3.42
CA SER A 423 31.65 -2.86 -4.60
C SER A 423 30.16 -2.50 -4.45
N GLY A 424 29.75 -2.09 -3.26
CA GLY A 424 28.39 -1.63 -2.95
C GLY A 424 27.97 -1.91 -1.50
N VAL A 425 26.71 -1.58 -1.19
CA VAL A 425 26.08 -1.83 0.11
C VAL A 425 24.79 -2.61 -0.11
N SER A 426 24.48 -3.60 0.72
CA SER A 426 23.18 -4.29 0.66
C SER A 426 22.43 -4.34 1.99
N LEU A 427 21.12 -4.12 1.93
CA LEU A 427 20.17 -4.47 2.98
C LEU A 427 19.47 -5.79 2.59
N THR A 428 19.53 -6.78 3.46
CA THR A 428 18.85 -8.08 3.29
C THR A 428 17.89 -8.31 4.45
N THR A 429 16.67 -8.74 4.17
CA THR A 429 15.75 -9.32 5.16
C THR A 429 15.53 -10.79 4.81
N THR A 430 15.53 -11.67 5.81
CA THR A 430 15.09 -13.07 5.70
C THR A 430 14.07 -13.34 6.79
N ALA A 431 12.94 -13.94 6.45
CA ALA A 431 11.90 -14.35 7.41
C ALA A 431 11.62 -15.85 7.32
N CYS A 432 11.29 -16.46 8.46
CA CYS A 432 10.74 -17.80 8.57
C CYS A 432 9.23 -17.69 8.84
N PHE A 433 8.44 -18.51 8.16
CA PHE A 433 6.99 -18.58 8.32
C PHE A 433 6.62 -19.77 9.22
N LYS A 434 5.40 -19.77 9.75
CA LYS A 434 4.80 -20.89 10.47
C LYS A 434 4.15 -21.84 9.46
N ASP A 435 4.31 -23.16 9.64
CA ASP A 435 3.63 -24.14 8.77
C ASP A 435 2.10 -24.06 9.00
N THR A 436 1.29 -24.37 7.98
CA THR A 436 -0.18 -24.21 8.04
C THR A 436 -0.86 -24.99 9.16
N ASP A 437 -0.23 -26.06 9.59
CA ASP A 437 -0.82 -27.06 10.47
C ASP A 437 -0.66 -26.66 11.95
N ASP A 438 0.22 -25.68 12.24
CA ASP A 438 0.32 -24.95 13.51
C ASP A 438 -0.74 -23.83 13.65
N LEU A 439 -1.40 -23.43 12.56
CA LEU A 439 -2.15 -22.16 12.48
C LEU A 439 -3.66 -22.24 12.80
N GLY A 440 -4.25 -23.43 12.92
CA GLY A 440 -5.63 -23.64 13.40
C GLY A 440 -6.70 -22.71 12.81
N ASP A 441 -7.56 -22.13 13.68
CA ASP A 441 -8.49 -21.05 13.33
C ASP A 441 -7.80 -19.66 13.32
N GLU A 442 -6.50 -19.59 13.58
CA GLU A 442 -5.73 -18.37 13.81
C GLU A 442 -5.25 -17.68 12.53
N LYS A 443 -6.02 -17.78 11.44
CA LYS A 443 -5.82 -17.04 10.17
C LYS A 443 -5.82 -15.50 10.34
N LYS A 444 -6.00 -15.01 11.56
CA LYS A 444 -5.88 -13.60 11.93
C LYS A 444 -4.47 -13.20 12.40
N LYS A 445 -3.64 -14.11 12.93
CA LYS A 445 -2.35 -13.75 13.56
C LYS A 445 -1.18 -13.64 12.57
N ASN A 446 -0.01 -13.31 13.10
CA ASN A 446 1.23 -13.08 12.37
C ASN A 446 1.77 -14.42 11.81
N PRO A 447 1.91 -14.57 10.49
CA PRO A 447 2.38 -15.82 9.88
C PRO A 447 3.90 -16.00 10.02
N LEU A 448 4.66 -14.96 10.40
CA LEU A 448 6.09 -15.09 10.65
C LEU A 448 6.32 -15.75 12.01
N ARG A 449 7.30 -16.67 12.03
CA ARG A 449 7.88 -17.28 13.22
C ARG A 449 8.98 -16.40 13.80
N SER A 450 9.84 -15.89 12.92
CA SER A 450 10.99 -15.04 13.24
C SER A 450 11.48 -14.35 11.95
N TYR A 451 12.25 -13.27 12.11
CA TYR A 451 12.93 -12.62 10.98
C TYR A 451 14.32 -12.11 11.36
N ALA A 452 15.12 -11.82 10.35
CA ALA A 452 16.46 -11.26 10.47
C ALA A 452 16.64 -10.18 9.40
N ARG A 453 17.30 -9.10 9.77
CA ARG A 453 17.81 -8.06 8.87
C ARG A 453 19.32 -8.01 8.97
N SER A 454 20.02 -7.88 7.84
CA SER A 454 21.45 -7.55 7.83
C SER A 454 21.81 -6.46 6.83
N LEU A 455 22.71 -5.58 7.26
CA LEU A 455 23.36 -4.54 6.45
C LEU A 455 24.78 -5.00 6.13
N ARG A 456 25.18 -4.99 4.86
CA ARG A 456 26.50 -5.48 4.42
C ARG A 456 27.21 -4.45 3.54
N LEU A 457 28.40 -4.02 3.95
CA LEU A 457 29.37 -3.32 3.11
C LEU A 457 30.18 -4.37 2.36
N HIS A 458 30.23 -4.31 1.03
CA HIS A 458 30.84 -5.35 0.20
C HIS A 458 32.24 -4.96 -0.28
N GLY A 459 33.23 -5.80 0.02
CA GLY A 459 34.56 -5.78 -0.57
C GLY A 459 35.30 -4.45 -0.48
N LEU A 460 35.22 -3.75 0.67
CA LEU A 460 35.94 -2.50 0.95
C LEU A 460 37.44 -2.69 0.75
N ARG A 461 38.07 -1.88 -0.11
CA ARG A 461 39.49 -2.01 -0.49
C ARG A 461 40.31 -0.88 0.13
N VAL A 462 41.05 -1.18 1.20
CA VAL A 462 41.80 -0.16 1.95
C VAL A 462 43.30 -0.50 1.99
N PRO A 463 44.21 0.46 1.76
CA PRO A 463 45.63 0.30 2.03
C PRO A 463 45.89 0.28 3.55
N THR A 464 46.17 -0.90 4.10
CA THR A 464 46.35 -1.14 5.53
C THR A 464 47.74 -1.70 5.80
N LEU A 465 48.35 -1.32 6.93
CA LEU A 465 49.61 -1.93 7.35
C LEU A 465 49.29 -3.21 8.11
N ILE A 466 49.64 -4.37 7.55
CA ILE A 466 49.37 -5.67 8.16
C ILE A 466 50.50 -6.65 7.87
N GLY A 467 50.74 -7.57 8.81
CA GLY A 467 51.77 -8.59 8.72
C GLY A 467 52.52 -8.77 10.04
N VAL A 468 52.97 -10.00 10.28
CA VAL A 468 53.76 -10.39 11.46
C VAL A 468 55.24 -10.10 11.20
N ASN A 469 55.73 -10.35 9.98
CA ASN A 469 57.14 -10.28 9.65
C ASN A 469 57.56 -8.85 9.25
N SER A 470 58.80 -8.45 9.58
CA SER A 470 59.30 -7.09 9.34
C SER A 470 59.30 -6.67 7.86
N ASN A 471 59.42 -7.62 6.93
CA ASN A 471 59.30 -7.39 5.49
C ASN A 471 57.86 -7.15 5.02
N GLU A 472 56.87 -7.81 5.63
CA GLU A 472 55.44 -7.57 5.35
C GLU A 472 55.02 -6.16 5.81
N ARG A 473 55.67 -5.67 6.87
CA ARG A 473 55.44 -4.35 7.48
C ARG A 473 56.25 -3.22 6.81
N ALA A 474 56.95 -3.49 5.71
CA ALA A 474 57.70 -2.47 4.97
C ALA A 474 56.82 -1.57 4.07
N ALA A 475 55.59 -1.99 3.76
CA ALA A 475 54.63 -1.24 2.96
C ALA A 475 53.18 -1.54 3.40
N LYS A 476 52.24 -0.67 3.05
CA LYS A 476 50.80 -0.97 3.17
C LYS A 476 50.37 -1.97 2.10
N GLN A 477 49.55 -2.93 2.48
CA GLN A 477 48.95 -3.94 1.60
C GLN A 477 47.48 -3.60 1.34
N MET A 478 46.92 -4.01 0.19
CA MET A 478 45.50 -3.82 -0.08
C MET A 478 44.69 -4.91 0.62
N VAL A 479 44.07 -4.57 1.74
CA VAL A 479 43.12 -5.45 2.45
C VAL A 479 41.75 -5.27 1.81
N VAL A 480 41.04 -6.39 1.60
CA VAL A 480 39.65 -6.42 1.14
C VAL A 480 38.78 -6.93 2.28
N VAL A 481 37.73 -6.21 2.65
CA VAL A 481 36.87 -6.56 3.79
C VAL A 481 35.39 -6.51 3.42
N ASP A 482 34.67 -7.60 3.71
CA ASP A 482 33.22 -7.55 3.86
C ASP A 482 32.85 -7.34 5.35
N VAL A 483 32.02 -6.34 5.61
CA VAL A 483 31.46 -6.09 6.96
C VAL A 483 29.96 -6.31 6.90
N GLU A 484 29.45 -7.29 7.64
CA GLU A 484 28.01 -7.56 7.75
C GLU A 484 27.54 -7.38 9.20
N ILE A 485 26.52 -6.55 9.39
CA ILE A 485 25.82 -6.37 10.67
C ILE A 485 24.52 -7.16 10.61
N ASP A 486 24.44 -8.26 11.35
CA ASP A 486 23.25 -9.08 11.54
C ASP A 486 22.43 -8.57 12.74
N ARG A 487 21.12 -8.85 12.77
CA ARG A 487 20.12 -8.22 13.66
C ARG A 487 20.03 -6.68 13.49
N PHE A 488 20.13 -6.20 12.26
CA PHE A 488 20.12 -4.77 11.94
C PHE A 488 18.72 -4.14 12.08
N ASP A 489 18.49 -3.42 13.18
CA ASP A 489 17.18 -2.85 13.54
C ASP A 489 16.93 -1.42 13.01
N ALA A 490 17.99 -0.69 12.66
CA ALA A 490 17.88 0.71 12.25
C ALA A 490 17.13 0.90 10.91
N GLN A 491 16.54 2.09 10.74
CA GLN A 491 15.81 2.48 9.53
C GLN A 491 16.50 3.64 8.78
N GLU A 492 17.55 4.23 9.36
CA GLU A 492 18.38 5.28 8.78
C GLU A 492 19.43 4.69 7.81
N ASP A 493 19.69 5.37 6.68
CA ASP A 493 20.78 5.03 5.74
C ASP A 493 22.16 5.39 6.31
N ILE A 494 22.63 4.62 7.30
CA ILE A 494 23.88 4.89 8.04
C ILE A 494 25.17 4.40 7.35
N HIS A 495 25.06 3.79 6.16
CA HIS A 495 26.17 3.02 5.57
C HIS A 495 27.38 3.88 5.19
N THR A 496 27.18 5.16 4.87
CA THR A 496 28.27 6.10 4.60
C THR A 496 29.09 6.43 5.85
N GLU A 497 28.42 6.65 6.97
CA GLU A 497 29.04 6.90 8.26
C GLU A 497 29.74 5.64 8.78
N LEU A 498 29.12 4.46 8.60
CA LEU A 498 29.70 3.16 8.95
C LEU A 498 30.95 2.83 8.10
N GLU A 499 30.87 3.00 6.77
CA GLU A 499 32.02 2.81 5.88
C GLU A 499 33.17 3.73 6.27
N LYS A 500 32.88 5.01 6.56
CA LYS A 500 33.91 5.96 7.03
C LYS A 500 34.62 5.44 8.28
N SER A 501 33.89 5.05 9.33
CA SER A 501 34.52 4.56 10.56
C SER A 501 35.31 3.26 10.36
N VAL A 502 34.83 2.35 9.51
CA VAL A 502 35.57 1.12 9.13
C VAL A 502 36.85 1.45 8.36
N VAL A 503 36.81 2.40 7.42
CA VAL A 503 37.96 2.85 6.63
C VAL A 503 38.98 3.58 7.51
N GLU A 504 38.54 4.49 8.37
CA GLU A 504 39.43 5.19 9.32
C GLU A 504 40.13 4.21 10.28
N THR A 505 39.43 3.15 10.71
CA THR A 505 40.01 2.04 11.48
C THR A 505 41.05 1.27 10.65
N LEU A 506 40.71 0.90 9.41
CA LEU A 506 41.60 0.16 8.51
C LEU A 506 42.87 0.96 8.14
N GLU A 507 42.75 2.26 7.85
CA GLU A 507 43.87 3.11 7.44
C GLU A 507 44.85 3.41 8.57
N SER A 508 44.35 3.58 9.80
CA SER A 508 45.16 3.85 10.99
C SER A 508 45.74 2.58 11.64
N SER A 509 45.15 1.41 11.37
CA SER A 509 45.61 0.15 11.94
C SER A 509 46.99 -0.30 11.47
N SER A 510 47.66 -1.07 12.33
CA SER A 510 48.98 -1.66 12.10
C SER A 510 49.11 -3.08 12.68
N PHE A 511 48.00 -3.83 12.75
CA PHE A 511 47.96 -5.16 13.37
C PHE A 511 48.87 -6.18 12.67
N GLU A 512 49.19 -7.26 13.38
CA GLU A 512 49.96 -8.37 12.83
C GLU A 512 49.07 -9.38 12.07
N THR A 513 47.82 -9.56 12.50
CA THR A 513 46.89 -10.56 11.93
C THR A 513 45.51 -9.99 11.60
N LEU A 514 44.79 -10.68 10.69
CA LEU A 514 43.44 -10.31 10.24
C LEU A 514 42.37 -10.51 11.34
N GLU A 515 42.56 -11.48 12.23
CA GLU A 515 41.67 -11.77 13.35
C GLU A 515 41.71 -10.64 14.38
N ALA A 516 42.89 -10.09 14.66
CA ALA A 516 43.06 -8.94 15.56
C ALA A 516 42.40 -7.68 14.96
N LEU A 517 42.70 -7.37 13.70
CA LEU A 517 42.09 -6.27 12.94
C LEU A 517 40.56 -6.38 12.89
N GLY A 518 40.04 -7.55 12.50
CA GLY A 518 38.60 -7.80 12.47
C GLY A 518 37.96 -7.75 13.85
N THR A 519 38.65 -8.15 14.92
CA THR A 519 38.15 -8.02 16.29
C THR A 519 38.08 -6.55 16.72
N HIS A 520 39.05 -5.73 16.33
CA HIS A 520 39.00 -4.29 16.56
C HIS A 520 37.87 -3.59 15.78
N ILE A 521 37.70 -3.90 14.48
CA ILE A 521 36.59 -3.37 13.66
C ILE A 521 35.22 -3.75 14.25
N ALA A 522 35.04 -5.02 14.65
CA ALA A 522 33.80 -5.47 15.27
C ALA A 522 33.55 -4.76 16.62
N ARG A 523 34.60 -4.48 17.39
CA ARG A 523 34.48 -3.72 18.64
C ARG A 523 34.09 -2.27 18.38
N MET A 524 34.74 -1.58 17.47
CA MET A 524 34.41 -0.20 17.09
C MET A 524 32.92 -0.07 16.70
N ILE A 525 32.41 -0.98 15.87
CA ILE A 525 31.00 -0.98 15.44
C ILE A 525 30.02 -1.25 16.61
N LEU A 526 30.44 -2.00 17.64
CA LEU A 526 29.57 -2.45 18.73
C LEU A 526 29.64 -1.58 20.01
N ASP A 527 30.78 -0.94 20.26
CA ASP A 527 31.09 -0.12 21.45
C ASP A 527 31.15 1.39 21.15
N GLU A 528 31.59 1.79 19.95
CA GLU A 528 32.04 3.17 19.65
C GLU A 528 31.22 3.88 18.55
N PHE A 529 30.64 3.12 17.62
CA PHE A 529 29.74 3.64 16.59
C PHE A 529 28.34 3.96 17.15
N HIS A 530 27.80 5.12 16.79
CA HIS A 530 26.51 5.62 17.29
C HIS A 530 25.66 6.19 16.14
N ILE A 531 24.33 6.06 16.25
CA ILE A 531 23.37 6.55 15.24
C ILE A 531 22.78 7.88 15.71
N GLY A 532 23.21 8.98 15.07
CA GLY A 532 22.85 10.34 15.50
C GLY A 532 23.31 10.61 16.92
N ASP A 533 22.54 11.37 17.69
CA ASP A 533 22.85 11.73 19.08
C ASP A 533 22.47 10.64 20.10
N SER A 534 22.20 9.40 19.66
CA SER A 534 21.85 8.29 20.56
C SER A 534 23.08 7.78 21.30
N PRO A 535 23.13 7.81 22.65
CA PRO A 535 24.31 7.43 23.43
C PRO A 535 24.38 5.92 23.73
N GLN A 536 23.54 5.10 23.10
CA GLN A 536 23.48 3.66 23.38
C GLN A 536 24.41 2.86 22.45
N PRO A 537 25.32 2.02 22.99
CA PRO A 537 26.17 1.14 22.18
C PRO A 537 25.38 0.13 21.34
N MET A 538 25.80 -0.14 20.11
CA MET A 538 25.06 -1.02 19.18
C MET A 538 24.94 -2.47 19.68
N LYS A 539 25.85 -2.95 20.53
CA LYS A 539 25.72 -4.26 21.20
C LYS A 539 24.45 -4.38 22.06
N GLU A 540 23.97 -3.30 22.64
CA GLU A 540 22.77 -3.29 23.49
C GLU A 540 21.48 -3.31 22.67
N ARG A 541 21.55 -2.83 21.41
CA ARG A 541 20.53 -3.07 20.37
C ARG A 541 20.54 -4.54 19.88
N GLY A 542 21.50 -5.35 20.34
CA GLY A 542 21.64 -6.75 19.99
C GLY A 542 22.35 -7.03 18.66
N TRP A 543 23.01 -6.03 18.05
CA TRP A 543 23.72 -6.19 16.77
C TRP A 543 24.82 -7.25 16.83
N GLN A 544 25.05 -7.95 15.72
CA GLN A 544 26.07 -9.00 15.60
C GLN A 544 26.93 -8.78 14.35
N VAL A 545 28.19 -8.35 14.54
CA VAL A 545 29.12 -8.10 13.42
C VAL A 545 29.76 -9.40 12.93
N ARG A 546 29.39 -9.81 11.73
CA ARG A 546 30.06 -10.87 10.96
C ARG A 546 31.13 -10.29 10.04
N LYS A 547 32.14 -11.11 9.80
CA LYS A 547 33.37 -10.74 9.09
C LYS A 547 33.73 -11.85 8.12
N SER A 548 34.00 -11.47 6.87
CA SER A 548 34.62 -12.33 5.87
C SER A 548 35.66 -11.50 5.11
N GLY A 549 36.83 -12.11 4.89
CA GLY A 549 37.94 -11.61 4.08
C GLY A 549 38.55 -12.76 3.29
#